data_AF-A0A522UJJ0-F1
#
_entry.id   AF-A0A522UJJ0-F1
#
_cell.length_a   1.000
_cell.length_b   1.000
_cell.length_c   1.000
_cell.angle_alpha   90.00
_cell.angle_beta   90.00
_cell.angle_gamma   90.00
#
_symmetry.space_group_name_H-M   'P 1'
#
loop_
_entity.id
_entity.type
_entity.pdbx_description
1 polymer ?
#
loop_
_entity_poly.entity_id
_entity_poly.type
_entity_poly.pdbx_seq_one_letter_code
_entity_poly.pdbx_strand_id
1 'polypeptide(L)' 'MKNRRNKRGQAMVEYIIIVVLVAIAALAVFAVFSDTLRNKLSGAVSQMDSGTQASEAQAAAGVKSQDTLKKLQADGTSQ' A
#
# COMPACT_ATOMS: atom_id res chain seq x y z
N MET A 1 -7.43 2.87 49.14
CA MET A 1 -6.77 2.02 48.13
C MET A 1 -7.60 2.08 46.85
N LYS A 2 -7.08 2.67 45.77
CA LYS A 2 -7.85 2.92 44.54
C LYS A 2 -7.85 1.64 43.70
N ASN A 3 -8.92 0.86 43.78
CA ASN A 3 -9.09 -0.37 43.03
C ASN A 3 -8.98 -0.09 41.54
N ARG A 4 -7.85 -0.47 40.93
CA ARG A 4 -7.71 -0.53 39.47
C ARG A 4 -8.66 -1.63 39.01
N ARG A 5 -9.79 -1.23 38.40
CA ARG A 5 -10.74 -2.17 37.79
C ARG A 5 -9.97 -2.98 36.74
N ASN A 6 -9.79 -4.27 37.00
CA ASN A 6 -9.19 -5.21 36.08
C ASN A 6 -10.04 -5.25 34.81
N LYS A 7 -9.59 -4.56 33.76
CA LYS A 7 -10.19 -4.56 32.42
C LYS A 7 -9.94 -5.92 31.74
N ARG A 8 -10.57 -6.99 32.22
CA ARG A 8 -10.60 -8.27 31.53
C ARG A 8 -11.57 -8.15 30.35
N GLY A 9 -11.04 -8.19 29.12
CA GLY A 9 -11.80 -8.17 27.86
C GLY A 9 -11.76 -6.85 27.07
N GLN A 10 -11.51 -5.71 27.71
CA GLN A 10 -11.50 -4.41 27.01
C GLN A 10 -10.27 -4.20 26.13
N ALA A 11 -9.15 -4.88 26.42
CA ALA A 11 -7.92 -4.76 25.64
C ALA A 11 -7.97 -5.49 24.28
N MET A 12 -8.85 -6.49 24.08
CA MET A 12 -8.91 -7.24 22.83
C MET A 12 -9.44 -6.39 21.68
N VAL A 13 -10.56 -5.69 21.89
CA VAL A 13 -11.15 -4.83 20.85
C VAL A 13 -10.29 -3.58 20.62
N GLU A 14 -9.74 -2.99 21.68
CA GLU A 14 -8.84 -1.83 21.56
C GLU A 14 -7.57 -2.17 20.75
N TYR A 15 -6.99 -3.34 21.01
CA TYR A 15 -5.86 -3.84 20.21
C TYR A 15 -6.25 -4.08 18.75
N ILE A 16 -7.39 -4.74 18.48
CA ILE A 16 -7.87 -4.97 17.11
C ILE A 16 -8.07 -3.64 16.37
N ILE A 17 -8.66 -2.63 17.00
CA ILE A 17 -8.86 -1.31 16.38
C ILE A 17 -7.51 -0.69 16.05
N ILE A 18 -6.54 -0.68 16.97
CA ILE A 18 -5.21 -0.12 16.72
C ILE A 18 -4.51 -0.87 15.58
N VAL A 19 -4.57 -2.20 15.55
CA VAL A 19 -3.98 -3.02 14.48
C VAL A 19 -4.61 -2.68 13.13
N VAL A 20 -5.94 -2.57 13.06
CA VAL A 20 -6.64 -2.19 11.82
C VAL A 20 -6.23 -0.79 11.37
N LEU A 21 -6.11 0.17 12.29
CA LEU A 21 -5.67 1.53 11.96
C LEU A 21 -4.23 1.55 11.41
N VAL A 22 -3.31 0.81 12.02
CA VAL A 22 -1.93 0.68 11.55
C VAL A 22 -1.88 -0.02 10.19
N ALA A 23 -2.69 -1.06 9.97
CA ALA A 23 -2.76 -1.76 8.69
C ALA A 23 -3.26 -0.85 7.56
N ILE A 24 -4.31 -0.05 7.79
CA ILE A 24 -4.82 0.92 6.81
C ILE A 24 -3.77 1.98 6.50
N ALA A 25 -3.10 2.51 7.52
CA ALA A 25 -2.01 3.47 7.33
C ALA A 25 -0.85 2.88 6.51
N ALA A 26 -0.47 1.63 6.80
CA ALA A 26 0.57 0.93 6.05
C ALA A 26 0.19 0.76 4.58
N LEU A 27 -1.06 0.38 4.26
CA LEU A 27 -1.53 0.27 2.87
C LEU A 27 -1.42 1.59 2.12
N ALA A 28 -1.76 2.71 2.76
CA ALA A 28 -1.64 4.04 2.15
C ALA A 28 -0.17 4.41 1.88
N VAL A 29 0.72 4.16 2.85
CA VAL A 29 2.16 4.39 2.69
C VAL A 29 2.74 3.52 1.57
N PHE A 30 2.37 2.24 1.53
CA PHE A 30 2.83 1.32 0.47
C PHE A 30 2.35 1.77 -0.91
N ALA A 31 1.10 2.20 -1.07
CA ALA A 31 0.60 2.70 -2.36
C ALA A 31 1.42 3.89 -2.88
N VAL A 32 1.67 4.88 -2.03
CA VAL A 32 2.45 6.08 -2.41
C VAL A 32 3.93 5.76 -2.63
N PHE A 33 4.49 4.90 -1.78
CA PHE A 33 5.89 4.48 -1.89
C PHE A 33 6.14 3.63 -3.14
N SER A 34 5.23 2.71 -3.49
CA SER A 34 5.33 1.89 -4.69
C SER A 34 5.33 2.71 -5.97
N ASP A 35 4.50 3.75 -6.06
CA ASP A 35 4.52 4.67 -7.21
C ASP A 35 5.89 5.38 -7.34
N THR A 36 6.44 5.83 -6.21
CA THR A 36 7.76 6.48 -6.18
C THR A 36 8.87 5.51 -6.59
N LEU A 37 8.82 4.28 -6.10
CA LEU A 37 9.78 3.23 -6.42
C LEU A 37 9.73 2.87 -7.90
N ARG A 38 8.52 2.68 -8.47
CA ARG A 38 8.32 2.38 -9.89
C ARG A 38 8.85 3.50 -10.79
N ASN A 39 8.61 4.77 -10.45
CA ASN A 39 9.13 5.91 -11.20
C ASN A 39 10.67 5.95 -11.23
N LYS A 40 11.32 5.67 -10.10
CA LYS A 40 12.78 5.64 -10.04
C LYS A 40 13.35 4.43 -10.79
N LEU A 41 12.72 3.28 -10.64
CA LEU A 41 13.11 2.07 -11.34
C LEU A 41 12.94 2.22 -12.85
N SER A 42 11.83 2.78 -13.32
CA SER A 42 11.61 3.04 -14.75
C SER A 42 12.68 3.97 -15.31
N GLY A 43 13.02 5.05 -14.59
CA GLY A 43 14.09 5.95 -15.01
C GLY A 43 15.49 5.31 -15.03
N ALA A 44 15.75 4.33 -14.15
CA ALA A 44 17.00 3.56 -14.17
C ALA A 44 17.01 2.53 -15.31
N VAL A 45 15.89 1.83 -15.55
CA VAL A 45 15.75 0.88 -16.66
C VAL A 45 15.89 1.59 -18.00
N SER A 46 15.30 2.77 -18.18
CA SER A 46 15.45 3.59 -19.40
C SER A 46 16.90 4.04 -19.69
N GLN A 47 17.78 4.02 -18.69
CA GLN A 47 19.21 4.30 -18.89
C GLN A 47 20.00 3.05 -19.25
N MET A 48 19.52 1.86 -18.87
CA MET A 48 20.17 0.58 -19.13
C MET A 48 19.70 -0.05 -20.45
N ASP A 49 18.43 0.13 -20.78
CA ASP A 49 17.79 -0.35 -21.99
C ASP A 49 16.95 0.78 -22.59
N SER A 50 16.96 0.93 -23.91
CA SER A 50 16.10 1.87 -24.65
C SER A 50 15.04 1.15 -25.47
N GLY A 51 14.98 -0.18 -25.38
CA GLY A 51 14.02 -1.03 -26.06
C GLY A 51 12.70 -1.19 -25.31
N THR A 52 12.05 -2.32 -25.57
CA THR A 52 10.70 -2.65 -25.10
C THR A 52 10.59 -2.64 -23.57
N GLN A 53 11.62 -3.07 -22.84
CA GLN A 53 11.59 -3.15 -21.37
C GLN A 53 11.49 -1.76 -20.72
N ALA A 54 12.14 -0.75 -21.32
CA ALA A 54 12.04 0.62 -20.84
C ALA A 54 10.65 1.21 -21.07
N SER A 55 10.04 0.90 -22.21
CA SER A 55 8.67 1.32 -22.51
C SER A 55 7.67 0.66 -21.55
N GLU A 56 7.83 -0.63 -21.26
CA GLU A 56 7.00 -1.35 -20.28
C GLU A 56 7.15 -0.80 -18.86
N ALA A 57 8.39 -0.56 -18.42
CA ALA A 57 8.66 0.00 -17.10
C ALA A 57 8.05 1.41 -16.95
N GLN A 58 8.10 2.22 -18.01
CA GLN A 58 7.52 3.56 -18.02
C GLN A 58 5.99 3.54 -18.07
N ALA A 59 5.39 2.60 -18.82
CA ALA A 59 3.94 2.36 -18.79
C ALA A 59 3.47 1.94 -17.38
N ALA A 60 4.20 1.04 -16.72
CA ALA A 60 3.91 0.61 -15.36
C ALA A 60 4.05 1.73 -14.31
N ALA A 61 4.98 2.66 -14.53
CA ALA A 61 5.15 3.86 -13.71
C ALA A 61 4.05 4.92 -13.94
N GLY A 62 3.45 4.94 -15.15
CA GLY A 62 2.33 5.80 -15.49
C GLY A 62 1.02 5.43 -14.79
N VAL A 63 0.83 4.15 -14.45
CA VAL A 63 -0.34 3.67 -13.70
C VAL A 63 -0.16 3.97 -12.22
N LYS A 64 -0.98 4.89 -11.70
CA LYS A 64 -0.98 5.22 -10.26
C LYS A 64 -1.58 4.08 -9.46
N SER A 65 -0.98 3.75 -8.33
CA SER A 65 -1.51 2.74 -7.41
C SER A 65 -2.93 3.08 -6.96
N GLN A 66 -3.28 4.37 -6.82
CA GLN A 66 -4.65 4.80 -6.52
C GLN A 66 -5.67 4.38 -7.59
N ASP A 67 -5.28 4.37 -8.87
CA ASP A 67 -6.18 3.98 -9.95
C ASP A 67 -6.38 2.47 -9.97
N THR A 68 -5.35 1.70 -9.62
CA THR A 68 -5.48 0.26 -9.37
C THR A 68 -6.41 0.01 -8.18
N LEU A 69 -6.27 0.74 -7.08
CA LEU A 69 -7.13 0.65 -5.89
C LEU A 69 -8.60 0.95 -6.18
N LYS A 70 -8.89 1.87 -7.10
CA LYS A 70 -10.26 2.19 -7.53
C LYS A 70 -10.87 1.11 -8.43
N LYS A 71 -10.04 0.33 -9.13
CA LYS A 71 -10.47 -0.75 -10.03
C LYS A 71 -10.55 -2.12 -9.35
N LEU A 72 -10.15 -2.21 -8.09
CA LEU A 72 -10.28 -3.42 -7.28
C LEU A 72 -11.76 -3.75 -7.06
N GLN A 73 -12.16 -4.91 -7.56
CA GLN A 73 -13.48 -5.49 -7.36
C GLN A 73 -13.60 -6.12 -5.97
N ALA A 74 -14.83 -6.41 -5.56
CA ALA A 74 -15.12 -7.00 -4.25
C ALA A 74 -14.48 -8.39 -4.04
N ASP A 75 -14.09 -9.07 -5.12
CA ASP A 75 -13.39 -10.35 -5.11
C ASP A 75 -11.86 -10.23 -5.00
N GLY A 76 -11.33 -8.99 -4.92
CA GLY A 76 -9.89 -8.73 -4.85
C GLY A 76 -9.17 -8.77 -6.19
N THR A 77 -9.89 -8.91 -7.31
CA THR A 77 -9.31 -8.81 -8.66
C THR A 77 -9.37 -7.37 -9.17
N SER A 78 -8.45 -7.00 -10.05
CA SER A 78 -8.46 -5.71 -10.74
C SER A 78 -8.82 -5.92 -12.20
N GLN A 79 -9.73 -5.10 -12.77
CA GLN A 79 -9.99 -5.05 -14.22
C GLN A 79 -8.94 -4.26 -14.98
#